data_AF-A0A7S2C120-F1
#
_entry.id   AF-A0A7S2C120-F1
#
_cell.length_a   1.000
_cell.length_b   1.000
_cell.length_c   1.000
_cell.angle_alpha   90.00
_cell.angle_beta   90.00
_cell.angle_gamma   90.00
#
_symmetry.space_group_name_H-M   'P 1'
#
loop_
_entity.id
_entity.type
_entity.pdbx_description
1 polymer ?
#
loop_
_entity_poly.entity_id
_entity_poly.type
_entity_poly.pdbx_seq_one_letter_code
_entity_poly.pdbx_strand_id
1 'polypeptide(L)'
;AQVSASPVDPLFWIIHPNLDRLLMLRRTSSRPFDESWGYAHNQRTASDTTVVCDWSGVGTGTDASSMPNCTRSTSCSGHAKDDALPVQLEEDFTLGTFEEYLHPDNLGRSYRYENYEWGSCGTALVE
;
A
#
# COMPACT_ATOMS: atom_id res chain seq x y z
N ALA A 1 -5.19 -13.55 -9.56
CA ALA A 1 -3.93 -13.29 -8.82
C ALA A 1 -4.16 -13.69 -7.37
N GLN A 2 -3.20 -14.37 -6.74
CA GLN A 2 -3.32 -14.82 -5.35
C GLN A 2 -2.62 -13.80 -4.43
N VAL A 3 -3.40 -12.99 -3.72
CA VAL A 3 -2.86 -11.90 -2.88
C VAL A 3 -2.20 -12.45 -1.62
N SER A 4 -2.85 -13.44 -0.97
CA SER A 4 -2.45 -13.99 0.32
C SER A 4 -1.13 -14.77 0.32
N ALA A 5 -0.66 -15.22 -0.84
CA ALA A 5 0.60 -15.96 -0.99
C ALA A 5 1.62 -15.21 -1.85
N SER A 6 1.35 -13.95 -2.21
CA SER A 6 2.22 -13.17 -3.08
C SER A 6 3.68 -13.05 -2.56
N PRO A 7 3.97 -12.95 -1.25
CA PRO A 7 5.36 -12.87 -0.77
C PRO A 7 6.17 -14.18 -0.89
N VAL A 8 5.52 -15.29 -1.24
CA VAL A 8 6.19 -16.60 -1.46
C VAL A 8 6.97 -16.60 -2.77
N ASP A 9 6.53 -15.83 -3.77
CA ASP A 9 7.29 -15.64 -5.00
C ASP A 9 8.45 -14.67 -4.76
N PRO A 10 9.72 -15.03 -5.04
CA PRO A 10 10.86 -14.14 -4.85
C PRO A 10 10.75 -12.83 -5.65
N LEU A 11 10.00 -12.79 -6.76
CA LEU A 11 9.76 -11.55 -7.51
C LEU A 11 9.01 -10.50 -6.68
N PHE A 12 8.22 -10.89 -5.68
CA PHE A 12 7.58 -9.96 -4.76
C PHE A 12 8.59 -8.99 -4.14
N TRP A 13 9.75 -9.51 -3.72
CA TRP A 13 10.81 -8.77 -3.06
C TRP A 13 11.63 -7.90 -4.00
N ILE A 14 11.49 -8.09 -5.32
CA ILE A 14 12.08 -7.19 -6.33
C ILE A 14 11.06 -6.12 -6.74
N ILE A 15 9.79 -6.49 -6.86
CA ILE A 15 8.72 -5.58 -7.28
C ILE A 15 8.46 -4.50 -6.22
N HIS A 16 8.30 -4.87 -4.94
CA HIS A 16 7.88 -3.92 -3.90
C HIS A 16 8.92 -2.81 -3.62
N PRO A 17 10.24 -3.08 -3.60
CA PRO A 17 11.22 -2.00 -3.53
C PRO A 17 11.21 -1.07 -4.76
N ASN A 18 10.83 -1.57 -5.94
CA ASN A 18 10.68 -0.69 -7.11
C ASN A 18 9.45 0.22 -7.00
N LEU A 19 8.37 -0.27 -6.37
CA LEU A 19 7.19 0.55 -6.06
C LEU A 19 7.52 1.64 -5.02
N ASP A 20 8.24 1.28 -3.96
CA ASP A 20 8.72 2.23 -2.94
C ASP A 20 9.63 3.31 -3.56
N ARG A 21 10.57 2.88 -4.42
CA ARG A 21 11.43 3.80 -5.17
C ARG A 21 10.64 4.78 -6.03
N LEU A 22 9.58 4.33 -6.69
CA LEU A 22 8.69 5.21 -7.47
C LEU A 22 7.97 6.20 -6.56
N LEU A 23 7.49 5.78 -5.40
CA LEU A 23 6.87 6.66 -4.42
C LEU A 23 7.86 7.74 -3.96
N MET A 24 9.09 7.36 -3.60
CA MET A 24 10.15 8.30 -3.22
C MET A 24 10.53 9.28 -4.34
N LEU A 25 10.62 8.82 -5.59
CA LEU A 25 10.82 9.71 -6.74
C LEU A 25 9.71 10.76 -6.80
N ARG A 26 8.45 10.33 -6.68
CA ARG A 26 7.31 11.25 -6.76
C ARG A 26 7.35 12.28 -5.64
N ARG A 27 7.64 11.87 -4.40
CA ARG A 27 7.82 12.76 -3.23
C ARG A 27 8.92 13.80 -3.39
N THR A 28 10.03 13.41 -4.02
CA THR A 28 11.19 14.30 -4.25
C THR A 28 11.11 15.09 -5.56
N SER A 29 10.11 14.84 -6.41
CA SER A 29 9.98 15.49 -7.71
C SER A 29 9.43 16.91 -7.61
N SER A 30 9.56 17.69 -8.68
CA SER A 30 8.95 19.03 -8.81
C SER A 30 7.41 19.04 -8.85
N ARG A 31 6.78 17.86 -8.86
CA ARG A 31 5.33 17.66 -8.81
C ARG A 31 4.99 16.57 -7.78
N PRO A 32 5.19 16.85 -6.48
CA PRO A 32 4.97 15.89 -5.43
C PRO A 32 3.51 15.42 -5.40
N PHE A 33 3.28 14.27 -4.76
CA PHE A 33 1.92 13.86 -4.44
C PHE A 33 1.30 14.88 -3.46
N ASP A 34 -0.01 15.02 -3.55
CA ASP A 34 -0.76 15.62 -2.45
C ASP A 34 -0.77 14.60 -1.30
N GLU A 35 -0.08 14.95 -0.22
CA GLU A 35 0.04 14.12 0.98
C GLU A 35 -0.93 14.58 2.10
N SER A 36 -1.96 15.35 1.76
CA SER A 36 -3.12 15.51 2.64
C SER A 36 -3.77 14.14 2.80
N TRP A 37 -3.47 13.50 3.93
CA TRP A 37 -3.58 12.05 4.13
C TRP A 37 -5.00 11.59 4.50
N GLY A 38 -5.27 10.35 4.13
CA GLY A 38 -6.54 9.63 4.31
C GLY A 38 -6.98 9.03 2.99
N TYR A 39 -6.97 7.68 2.88
CA TYR A 39 -7.54 7.02 1.70
C TYR A 39 -9.00 7.44 1.57
N ALA A 40 -9.29 8.21 0.54
CA ALA A 40 -10.64 8.54 0.13
C ALA A 40 -10.93 7.78 -1.15
N HIS A 41 -12.07 7.10 -1.17
CA HIS A 41 -12.53 6.45 -2.38
C HIS A 41 -12.55 7.43 -3.56
N ASN A 42 -12.03 7.01 -4.71
CA ASN A 42 -12.08 7.82 -5.91
C ASN A 42 -12.60 7.01 -7.10
N GLN A 43 -13.44 7.64 -7.91
CA GLN A 43 -14.04 6.99 -9.09
C GLN A 43 -13.06 6.81 -10.26
N ARG A 44 -11.81 7.27 -10.12
CA ARG A 44 -10.79 7.21 -11.18
C ARG A 44 -9.96 5.94 -11.12
N THR A 45 -9.99 5.25 -9.98
CA THR A 45 -9.23 4.03 -9.75
C THR A 45 -10.14 2.85 -10.05
N ALA A 46 -9.88 2.14 -11.15
CA ALA A 46 -10.75 1.03 -11.59
C ALA A 46 -10.84 -0.12 -10.57
N SER A 47 -9.85 -0.26 -9.69
CA SER A 47 -9.85 -1.23 -8.59
C SER A 47 -10.57 -0.75 -7.33
N ASP A 48 -11.01 0.51 -7.29
CA ASP A 48 -11.72 1.07 -6.15
C ASP A 48 -13.23 0.85 -6.32
N THR A 49 -13.74 -0.19 -5.68
CA THR A 49 -15.16 -0.56 -5.75
C THR A 49 -16.03 0.22 -4.77
N THR A 50 -15.45 0.98 -3.84
CA THR A 50 -16.12 1.62 -2.69
C THR A 50 -16.84 0.66 -1.74
N VAL A 51 -16.64 -0.66 -1.90
CA VAL A 51 -17.35 -1.69 -1.16
C VAL A 51 -16.38 -2.44 -0.26
N VAL A 52 -16.68 -2.47 1.03
CA VAL A 52 -15.93 -3.21 2.04
C VAL A 52 -16.82 -4.30 2.62
N CYS A 53 -16.34 -5.54 2.59
CA CYS A 53 -17.04 -6.69 3.13
C CYS A 53 -16.48 -7.07 4.49
N ASP A 54 -17.35 -7.09 5.49
CA ASP A 54 -17.05 -7.64 6.81
C ASP A 54 -17.18 -9.17 6.76
N TRP A 55 -16.03 -9.83 6.88
CA TRP A 55 -15.90 -11.29 6.88
C TRP A 55 -15.96 -11.88 8.29
N SER A 56 -16.17 -11.06 9.33
CA SER A 56 -16.34 -11.56 10.69
C SER A 56 -17.53 -12.51 10.76
N GLY A 57 -17.33 -13.66 11.43
CA GLY A 57 -18.37 -14.69 11.59
C GLY A 57 -18.69 -15.52 10.34
N VAL A 58 -18.05 -15.25 9.19
CA VAL A 58 -18.16 -16.11 8.00
C VAL A 58 -17.33 -17.38 8.20
N GLY A 59 -17.95 -18.55 8.07
CA GLY A 59 -17.28 -19.85 8.18
C GLY A 59 -16.99 -20.36 9.60
N THR A 60 -17.44 -19.66 10.65
CA THR A 60 -17.29 -20.11 12.05
C THR A 60 -18.50 -20.89 12.59
N GLY A 61 -19.54 -21.07 11.77
CA GLY A 61 -20.71 -21.90 12.05
C GLY A 61 -20.88 -23.05 11.06
N THR A 62 -21.86 -23.92 11.27
CA THR A 62 -22.15 -25.12 10.44
C THR A 62 -22.51 -24.80 8.97
N ASP A 63 -22.83 -23.55 8.65
CA ASP A 63 -23.16 -23.11 7.30
C ASP A 63 -21.95 -22.44 6.62
N ALA A 64 -21.20 -23.25 5.88
CA ALA A 64 -20.11 -22.84 4.97
C ALA A 64 -20.59 -21.94 3.80
N SER A 65 -21.88 -21.60 3.75
CA SER A 65 -22.55 -20.78 2.75
C SER A 65 -22.87 -19.36 3.23
N SER A 66 -22.47 -18.99 4.45
CA SER A 66 -22.62 -17.62 4.96
C SER A 66 -21.79 -16.64 4.12
N MET A 67 -22.43 -15.58 3.63
CA MET A 67 -21.78 -14.50 2.88
C MET A 67 -21.48 -13.32 3.80
N PRO A 68 -20.38 -12.58 3.57
CA PRO A 68 -20.04 -11.39 4.37
C PRO A 68 -21.05 -10.26 4.16
N ASN A 69 -21.18 -9.39 5.16
CA ASN A 69 -21.95 -8.16 5.01
C ASN A 69 -21.09 -7.09 4.33
N CYS A 70 -21.49 -6.63 3.15
CA CYS A 70 -20.75 -5.62 2.40
C CYS A 70 -21.44 -4.26 2.47
N THR A 71 -20.71 -3.25 2.93
CA THR A 71 -21.20 -1.87 3.01
C THR A 71 -20.35 -0.95 2.15
N ARG A 72 -20.95 0.15 1.68
CA ARG A 72 -20.16 1.25 1.12
C ARG A 72 -19.58 2.06 2.27
N SER A 73 -18.27 2.15 2.34
CA SER A 73 -17.55 2.96 3.33
C SER A 73 -16.92 4.18 2.65
N THR A 74 -16.50 5.16 3.44
CA THR A 74 -15.62 6.26 2.98
C THR A 74 -14.15 5.87 3.03
N SER A 75 -13.79 4.89 3.87
CA SER A 75 -12.46 4.29 3.98
C SER A 75 -12.54 2.85 4.50
N CYS A 76 -11.59 2.00 4.11
CA CYS A 76 -11.41 0.66 4.67
C CYS A 76 -10.71 0.75 6.04
N SER A 77 -11.00 -0.20 6.96
CA SER A 77 -10.20 -0.38 8.18
C SER A 77 -8.77 -0.79 7.80
N GLY A 78 -7.76 -0.22 8.46
CA GLY A 78 -6.34 -0.42 8.16
C GLY A 78 -5.75 0.60 7.17
N HIS A 79 -6.52 1.61 6.76
CA HIS A 79 -6.12 2.64 5.78
C HIS A 79 -6.26 4.07 6.30
N ALA A 80 -6.74 4.27 7.53
CA ALA A 80 -6.65 5.55 8.21
C ALA A 80 -5.24 5.77 8.76
N LYS A 81 -4.85 7.03 8.94
CA LYS A 81 -3.53 7.39 9.46
C LYS A 81 -3.23 6.73 10.81
N ASP A 82 -4.20 6.76 11.69
CA ASP A 82 -4.05 6.29 13.07
C ASP A 82 -4.36 4.80 13.22
N ASP A 83 -4.60 4.09 12.11
CA ASP A 83 -4.80 2.64 12.15
C ASP A 83 -3.49 1.94 12.52
N ALA A 84 -3.59 1.02 13.48
CA ALA A 84 -2.47 0.22 13.94
C ALA A 84 -2.00 -0.74 12.84
N LEU A 85 -0.69 -0.82 12.65
CA LEU A 85 -0.11 -1.81 11.75
C LEU A 85 -0.07 -3.19 12.41
N PRO A 86 -0.26 -4.28 11.64
CA PRO A 86 -0.22 -5.65 12.16
C PRO A 86 1.18 -6.09 12.62
N VAL A 87 2.21 -5.27 12.35
CA VAL A 87 3.58 -5.45 12.83
C VAL A 87 3.95 -4.22 13.64
N GLN A 88 4.24 -4.41 14.94
CA GLN A 88 4.70 -3.35 15.83
C GLN A 88 6.23 -3.37 15.84
N LEU A 89 6.84 -2.39 15.17
CA LEU A 89 8.28 -2.15 15.28
C LEU A 89 8.62 -1.35 16.54
N GLU A 90 7.65 -0.55 17.02
CA GLU A 90 7.70 0.30 18.22
C GLU A 90 6.31 0.34 18.89
N GLU A 91 6.20 0.89 20.10
CA GLU A 91 4.89 1.20 20.72
C GLU A 91 4.12 2.21 19.85
N ASP A 92 2.79 2.03 19.73
CA ASP A 92 1.90 2.89 18.94
C ASP A 92 2.31 3.06 17.46
N PHE A 93 2.83 2.01 16.84
CA PHE A 93 3.18 2.01 15.42
C PHE A 93 1.93 2.01 14.52
N THR A 94 1.61 3.18 13.99
CA THR A 94 0.49 3.44 13.09
C THR A 94 0.95 3.55 11.63
N LEU A 95 -0.01 3.54 10.71
CA LEU A 95 0.27 3.83 9.30
C LEU A 95 0.94 5.21 9.12
N GLY A 96 0.50 6.23 9.87
CA GLY A 96 1.09 7.57 9.85
C GLY A 96 2.56 7.59 10.26
N THR A 97 2.90 6.94 11.36
CA THR A 97 4.30 6.85 11.82
C THR A 97 5.18 6.07 10.84
N PHE A 98 4.63 5.05 10.18
CA PHE A 98 5.37 4.29 9.17
C PHE A 98 5.65 5.12 7.90
N GLU A 99 4.67 5.90 7.44
CA GLU A 99 4.86 6.81 6.30
C GLU A 99 5.92 7.89 6.60
N GLU A 100 5.90 8.46 7.80
CA GLU A 100 6.93 9.41 8.25
C GLU A 100 8.32 8.75 8.29
N TYR A 101 8.41 7.49 8.74
CA TYR A 101 9.66 6.74 8.74
C TYR A 101 10.21 6.53 7.31
N LEU A 102 9.36 6.20 6.35
CA LEU A 102 9.76 5.96 4.95
C LEU A 102 10.00 7.26 4.15
N HIS A 103 9.57 8.42 4.65
CA HIS A 103 9.67 9.68 3.93
C HIS A 103 11.12 9.99 3.50
N PRO A 104 11.37 10.49 2.28
CA PRO A 104 12.73 10.74 1.77
C PRO A 104 13.56 11.70 2.63
N ASP A 105 12.90 12.63 3.32
CA ASP A 105 13.53 13.61 4.20
C ASP A 105 13.90 13.05 5.57
N ASN A 106 13.42 11.85 5.93
CA ASN A 106 13.84 11.19 7.14
C ASN A 106 15.34 10.80 7.02
N LEU A 107 16.20 11.44 7.83
CA LEU A 107 17.62 11.14 7.87
C LEU A 107 17.95 9.88 8.70
N GLY A 108 17.03 9.42 9.54
CA GLY A 108 17.19 8.24 10.41
C GLY A 108 16.88 6.89 9.75
N ARG A 109 16.40 6.88 8.50
CA ARG A 109 16.09 5.63 7.78
C ARG A 109 17.34 4.80 7.47
N SER A 110 17.17 3.49 7.51
CA SER A 110 18.27 2.52 7.30
C SER A 110 18.74 2.38 5.85
N TYR A 111 18.00 2.91 4.87
CA TYR A 111 18.35 2.80 3.45
C TYR A 111 17.93 4.03 2.64
N ARG A 112 18.58 4.19 1.48
CA ARG A 112 18.23 5.19 0.44
C ARG A 112 18.45 4.57 -0.93
N TYR A 113 17.67 4.98 -1.92
CA TYR A 113 17.97 4.65 -3.31
C TYR A 113 19.09 5.54 -3.84
N GLU A 114 20.04 4.92 -4.55
CA GLU A 114 21.17 5.62 -5.17
C GLU A 114 20.71 6.58 -6.29
N ASN A 115 19.72 6.17 -7.08
CA ASN A 115 19.10 6.97 -8.13
C ASN A 115 17.63 6.53 -8.34
N TYR A 116 16.90 7.20 -9.22
CA TYR A 116 15.50 6.88 -9.57
C TYR A 116 15.33 6.50 -11.06
N GLU A 117 16.34 5.88 -11.66
CA GLU A 117 16.34 5.42 -13.06
C GLU A 117 16.08 3.91 -13.17
N TRP A 118 15.21 3.51 -14.10
CA TRP A 118 14.99 2.11 -14.45
C TRP A 118 15.63 1.81 -15.81
N GLY A 119 16.81 1.20 -15.80
CA GLY A 119 17.57 0.92 -17.03
C GLY A 119 16.82 0.03 -18.03
N SER A 120 15.87 -0.79 -17.56
CA SER A 120 14.98 -1.60 -18.41
C SER A 120 13.99 -0.78 -19.24
N CYS A 121 13.72 0.48 -18.86
CA CYS A 121 12.82 1.37 -19.61
C CYS A 121 13.54 2.16 -20.72
N GLY A 122 14.87 2.04 -20.84
CA GLY A 122 15.69 2.80 -21.79
C GLY A 122 15.72 2.25 -23.22
N THR A 123 15.22 1.02 -23.46
CA THR A 123 15.41 0.31 -24.74
C THR A 123 14.10 -0.09 -25.42
N ALA A 124 13.07 0.75 -25.33
CA ALA A 124 11.82 0.59 -26.08
C ALA A 124 11.52 1.80 -26.99
N LEU A 125 12.56 2.43 -27.53
CA LEU A 125 12.43 3.24 -28.74
C LEU A 125 12.83 2.37 -29.93
N VAL A 126 11.79 1.95 -30.62
CA VAL A 126 11.71 1.19 -31.87
C VAL A 126 12.74 1.66 -32.91
N GLU A 127 13.54 0.73 -33.42
CA GLU A 127 13.85 0.67 -34.86
C GLU A 127 12.87 -0.31 -35.53
#